data_AF-A0A943HIJ0-F1
#
_entry.id   AF-A0A943HIJ0-F1
#
_cell.length_a   1.000
_cell.length_b   1.000
_cell.length_c   1.000
_cell.angle_alpha   90.00
_cell.angle_beta   90.00
_cell.angle_gamma   90.00
#
_symmetry.space_group_name_H-M   'P 1'
#
loop_
_entity.id
_entity.type
_entity.pdbx_description
1 polymer ?
#
loop_
_entity_poly.entity_id
_entity_poly.type
_entity_poly.pdbx_seq_one_letter_code
_entity_poly.pdbx_strand_id
1 'polypeptide(L)'
;MARIPMTSGFTLIPEGTYVFRVYGATYDEEFGKIEVKLVNAAGMTHTERFSIKDKNDELNEKALNAFSYFAKTVMGDYTLEDIDPSELIDHFICAEVVHTKLPSNKDPNKMVTFANFGDKSPAEYFDTEPVARALTLGKEGATAPATPKATAAPTPSPTPAAQPAKGLDLDALLNGL
;
A
#
# COMPACT_ATOMS: atom_id res chain seq x y z
N MET A 1 -0.26 -10.92 -39.19
CA MET A 1 -0.20 -9.74 -38.30
C MET A 1 0.20 -10.22 -36.92
N ALA A 2 1.38 -9.82 -36.42
CA ALA A 2 1.85 -10.23 -35.11
C ALA A 2 1.06 -9.49 -34.02
N ARG A 3 0.36 -10.22 -33.15
CA ARG A 3 -0.26 -9.65 -31.94
C ARG A 3 0.77 -9.71 -30.82
N ILE A 4 1.29 -8.55 -30.44
CA ILE A 4 2.19 -8.39 -29.29
C ILE A 4 1.32 -8.51 -28.03
N PRO A 5 1.62 -9.44 -27.10
CA PRO A 5 0.94 -9.47 -25.81
C PRO A 5 1.36 -8.21 -25.04
N MET A 6 0.44 -7.26 -24.90
CA MET A 6 0.65 -6.12 -24.01
C MET A 6 0.54 -6.61 -22.57
N THR A 7 1.60 -6.44 -21.80
CA THR A 7 1.60 -6.72 -20.36
C THR A 7 0.60 -5.78 -19.68
N SER A 8 -0.61 -6.29 -19.42
CA SER A 8 -1.60 -5.63 -18.57
C SER A 8 -1.18 -5.81 -17.11
N GLY A 9 -0.05 -5.21 -16.73
CA GLY A 9 0.40 -5.18 -15.34
C GLY A 9 -0.38 -4.17 -14.49
N PHE A 10 -1.03 -3.21 -15.15
CA PHE A 10 -1.96 -2.25 -14.57
C PHE A 10 -3.30 -2.36 -15.31
N THR A 11 -4.13 -3.32 -14.92
CA THR A 11 -5.50 -3.40 -15.43
C THR A 11 -6.29 -2.27 -14.81
N LEU A 12 -6.54 -1.20 -15.58
CA LEU A 12 -7.42 -0.12 -15.19
C LEU A 12 -8.84 -0.69 -15.00
N ILE A 13 -9.47 -0.40 -13.86
CA ILE A 13 -10.86 -0.82 -13.62
C ILE A 13 -11.73 -0.11 -14.64
N PRO A 14 -12.52 -0.81 -15.47
CA PRO A 14 -13.40 -0.16 -16.45
C PRO A 14 -14.37 0.80 -15.76
N GLU A 15 -14.86 1.80 -16.50
CA GLU A 15 -15.87 2.70 -15.96
C GLU A 15 -17.14 1.92 -15.59
N GLY A 16 -17.79 2.31 -14.50
CA GLY A 16 -19.00 1.68 -14.01
C GLY A 16 -19.04 1.56 -12.49
N THR A 17 -20.16 1.06 -12.00
CA THR A 17 -20.41 0.88 -10.57
C THR A 17 -19.83 -0.47 -10.11
N TYR A 18 -18.95 -0.42 -9.10
CA TYR A 18 -18.38 -1.63 -8.52
C TYR A 18 -18.39 -1.55 -7.00
N VAL A 19 -18.56 -2.70 -6.36
CA VAL A 19 -18.31 -2.85 -4.94
C VAL A 19 -16.84 -3.17 -4.71
N PHE A 20 -16.25 -2.41 -3.81
CA PHE A 20 -14.89 -2.52 -3.34
C PHE A 20 -14.88 -2.95 -1.88
N ARG A 21 -13.99 -3.87 -1.54
CA ARG A 21 -13.65 -4.19 -0.15
C ARG A 21 -12.34 -3.50 0.21
N VAL A 22 -12.30 -2.83 1.35
CA VAL A 22 -11.06 -2.29 1.88
C VAL A 22 -10.25 -3.45 2.48
N TYR A 23 -9.02 -3.67 2.00
CA TYR A 23 -8.17 -4.76 2.50
C TYR A 23 -6.95 -4.25 3.28
N GLY A 24 -6.70 -2.95 3.25
CA GLY A 24 -5.65 -2.34 4.03
C GLY A 24 -5.86 -0.84 4.07
N ALA A 25 -5.59 -0.23 5.21
CA ALA A 25 -5.61 1.20 5.37
C ALA A 25 -4.44 1.58 6.26
N THR A 26 -3.72 2.63 5.89
CA THR A 26 -2.56 3.13 6.64
C THR A 26 -2.68 4.61 6.81
N TYR A 27 -2.44 5.08 8.03
CA TYR A 27 -2.40 6.49 8.37
C TYR A 27 -1.00 6.89 8.81
N ASP A 28 -0.45 7.89 8.15
CA ASP A 28 0.80 8.54 8.49
C ASP A 28 0.45 9.87 9.17
N GLU A 29 0.48 9.89 10.51
CA GLU A 29 0.21 11.07 11.33
C GLU A 29 1.23 12.19 11.13
N GLU A 30 2.48 11.82 10.82
CA GLU A 30 3.59 12.75 10.63
C GLU A 30 3.35 13.60 9.37
N PHE A 31 2.90 12.96 8.29
CA PHE A 31 2.60 13.64 7.02
C PHE A 31 1.11 13.91 6.78
N GLY A 32 0.23 13.49 7.70
CA GLY A 32 -1.22 13.54 7.52
C GLY A 32 -1.67 12.85 6.23
N LYS A 33 -1.10 11.68 5.92
CA LYS A 33 -1.43 10.93 4.70
C LYS A 33 -2.14 9.64 5.05
N ILE A 34 -3.34 9.48 4.52
CA ILE A 34 -4.14 8.27 4.64
C ILE A 34 -4.09 7.56 3.29
N GLU A 35 -3.65 6.32 3.28
CA GLU A 35 -3.67 5.44 2.11
C GLU A 35 -4.64 4.29 2.39
N VAL A 36 -5.76 4.27 1.67
CA VAL A 36 -6.76 3.21 1.73
C VAL A 36 -6.62 2.34 0.49
N LYS A 37 -6.43 1.04 0.69
CA LYS A 37 -6.29 0.03 -0.36
C LYS A 37 -7.56 -0.78 -0.43
N LEU A 38 -8.14 -0.80 -1.62
CA LEU A 38 -9.40 -1.41 -1.96
C LEU A 38 -9.21 -2.48 -3.02
N VAL A 39 -10.08 -3.48 -3.02
CA VAL A 39 -10.13 -4.54 -4.02
C VAL A 39 -11.57 -4.77 -4.47
N ASN A 40 -11.82 -4.81 -5.77
CA ASN A 40 -13.14 -5.16 -6.29
C ASN A 40 -13.33 -6.68 -6.37
N ALA A 41 -14.55 -7.12 -6.69
CA ALA A 41 -14.89 -8.53 -6.88
C ALA A 41 -13.98 -9.23 -7.91
N ALA A 42 -13.57 -8.53 -8.97
CA ALA A 42 -12.66 -9.06 -10.00
C ALA A 42 -11.19 -9.19 -9.54
N GLY A 43 -10.86 -8.79 -8.31
CA GLY A 43 -9.50 -8.83 -7.77
C GLY A 43 -8.61 -7.67 -8.25
N MET A 44 -9.22 -6.64 -8.85
CA MET A 44 -8.57 -5.40 -9.24
C MET A 44 -8.41 -4.52 -8.01
N THR A 45 -7.20 -4.02 -7.79
CA THR A 45 -6.87 -3.20 -6.62
C THR A 45 -6.94 -1.72 -6.98
N HIS A 46 -7.58 -0.94 -6.12
CA HIS A 46 -7.56 0.52 -6.17
C HIS A 46 -6.93 1.06 -4.89
N THR A 47 -6.13 2.12 -5.01
CA THR A 47 -5.51 2.75 -3.84
C THR A 47 -5.92 4.22 -3.82
N GLU A 48 -6.72 4.57 -2.82
CA GLU A 48 -7.19 5.93 -2.59
C GLU A 48 -6.27 6.59 -1.56
N ARG A 49 -5.67 7.73 -1.92
CA ARG A 49 -4.75 8.48 -1.06
C ARG A 49 -5.37 9.82 -0.69
N PHE A 50 -5.55 10.07 0.59
CA PHE A 50 -6.02 11.32 1.14
C PHE A 50 -4.87 12.01 1.88
N SER A 51 -4.59 13.27 1.54
CA SER A 51 -3.61 14.08 2.27
C SER A 51 -4.36 15.11 3.09
N ILE A 52 -4.54 14.82 4.38
CA ILE A 52 -5.21 15.70 5.35
C ILE A 52 -4.29 16.79 5.88
N LYS A 53 -2.96 16.65 5.77
CA LYS A 53 -1.99 17.74 6.03
C LYS A 53 -1.32 18.16 4.73
N ASP A 54 -1.15 19.47 4.55
CA ASP A 54 -0.34 20.04 3.47
C ASP A 54 1.08 20.38 3.95
N LYS A 55 1.97 20.83 3.05
CA LYS A 55 3.34 21.25 3.32
C LYS A 55 3.49 22.33 4.40
N ASN A 56 2.41 23.05 4.70
CA ASN A 56 2.37 24.10 5.71
C ASN A 56 1.94 23.60 7.10
N ASP A 57 1.78 22.29 7.28
CA ASP A 57 1.20 21.67 8.48
C ASP A 57 -0.28 22.06 8.72
N GLU A 58 -0.91 22.74 7.76
CA GLU A 58 -2.32 23.10 7.81
C GLU A 58 -3.21 21.91 7.46
N LEU A 59 -4.29 21.75 8.24
CA LEU A 59 -5.28 20.73 8.03
C LEU A 59 -6.10 21.07 6.78
N ASN A 60 -6.03 20.21 5.77
CA ASN A 60 -6.82 20.34 4.57
C ASN A 60 -8.25 19.87 4.85
N GLU A 61 -9.12 20.81 5.24
CA GLU A 61 -10.52 20.54 5.54
C GLU A 61 -11.25 19.82 4.40
N LYS A 62 -10.87 20.06 3.13
CA LYS A 62 -11.49 19.35 1.98
C LYS A 62 -11.11 17.88 1.96
N ALA A 63 -9.83 17.57 2.19
CA ALA A 63 -9.36 16.19 2.24
C ALA A 63 -9.89 15.47 3.47
N LEU A 64 -9.97 16.16 4.61
CA LEU A 64 -10.60 15.64 5.81
C LEU A 64 -12.08 15.33 5.56
N ASN A 65 -12.85 16.27 5.03
CA ASN A 65 -14.26 16.05 4.70
C ASN A 65 -14.47 14.91 3.69
N ALA A 66 -13.59 14.78 2.69
CA ALA A 66 -13.65 13.68 1.73
C ALA A 66 -13.35 12.32 2.40
N PHE A 67 -12.36 12.26 3.27
CA PHE A 67 -12.06 11.06 4.04
C PHE A 67 -13.19 10.72 5.02
N SER A 68 -13.72 11.69 5.76
CA SER A 68 -14.84 11.49 6.67
C SER A 68 -16.08 10.99 5.94
N TYR A 69 -16.42 11.57 4.78
CA TYR A 69 -17.53 11.10 3.96
C TYR A 69 -17.31 9.67 3.46
N PHE A 70 -16.09 9.37 2.99
CA PHE A 70 -15.70 8.04 2.57
C PHE A 70 -15.85 7.03 3.72
N ALA A 71 -15.27 7.32 4.88
CA ALA A 71 -15.28 6.44 6.04
C ALA A 71 -16.70 6.19 6.58
N LYS A 72 -17.52 7.24 6.68
CA LYS A 72 -18.94 7.14 7.04
C LYS A 72 -19.73 6.30 6.05
N THR A 73 -19.44 6.43 4.76
CA THR A 73 -20.08 5.64 3.69
C THR A 73 -19.67 4.17 3.76
N VAL A 74 -18.38 3.88 4.02
CA VAL A 74 -17.88 2.52 4.21
C VAL A 74 -18.53 1.85 5.43
N MET A 75 -18.68 2.60 6.54
CA MET A 75 -19.28 2.09 7.78
C MET A 75 -20.82 2.06 7.75
N GLY A 76 -21.45 2.80 6.83
CA GLY A 76 -22.89 3.02 6.85
C GLY A 76 -23.39 3.86 8.04
N ASP A 77 -22.48 4.49 8.80
CA ASP A 77 -22.80 5.31 9.96
C ASP A 77 -22.33 6.76 9.74
N TYR A 78 -23.29 7.64 9.45
CA TYR A 78 -23.03 9.06 9.24
C TYR A 78 -22.90 9.86 10.55
N THR A 79 -23.24 9.25 11.69
CA THR A 79 -23.13 9.86 13.02
C THR A 79 -21.72 9.75 13.61
N LEU A 80 -20.86 8.94 12.99
CA LEU A 80 -19.48 8.75 13.39
C LEU A 80 -18.70 10.07 13.39
N GLU A 81 -18.04 10.38 14.50
CA GLU A 81 -17.21 11.58 14.64
C GLU A 81 -15.72 11.27 14.41
N ASP A 82 -15.28 10.08 14.85
CA ASP A 82 -13.91 9.60 14.73
C ASP A 82 -13.90 8.16 14.22
N ILE A 83 -12.86 7.82 13.45
CA ILE A 83 -12.65 6.48 12.92
C ILE A 83 -11.17 6.26 12.62
N ASP A 84 -10.65 5.12 13.06
CA ASP A 84 -9.32 4.71 12.64
C ASP A 84 -9.41 4.18 11.19
N PRO A 85 -8.55 4.62 10.26
CA PRO A 85 -8.52 4.05 8.91
C PRO A 85 -8.43 2.53 8.91
N SER A 86 -7.76 1.94 9.91
CA SER A 86 -7.66 0.48 10.10
C SER A 86 -9.00 -0.19 10.35
N GLU A 87 -9.97 0.51 10.95
CA GLU A 87 -11.33 -0.03 11.15
C GLU A 87 -12.08 -0.16 9.84
N LEU A 88 -11.72 0.60 8.80
CA LEU A 88 -12.30 0.46 7.47
C LEU A 88 -11.94 -0.88 6.82
N ILE A 89 -10.91 -1.58 7.30
CA ILE A 89 -10.50 -2.88 6.75
C ILE A 89 -11.64 -3.89 6.89
N ASP A 90 -11.80 -4.74 5.87
CA ASP A 90 -12.87 -5.73 5.72
C ASP A 90 -14.30 -5.16 5.55
N HIS A 91 -14.44 -3.84 5.41
CA HIS A 91 -15.71 -3.21 5.03
C HIS A 91 -15.83 -3.04 3.51
N PHE A 92 -17.07 -2.87 3.06
CA PHE A 92 -17.42 -2.77 1.65
C PHE A 92 -17.97 -1.37 1.32
N ILE A 93 -17.65 -0.90 0.13
CA ILE A 93 -18.15 0.37 -0.40
C ILE A 93 -18.44 0.21 -1.87
N CYS A 94 -19.62 0.66 -2.29
CA CYS A 94 -19.96 0.78 -3.69
C CYS A 94 -19.44 2.12 -4.19
N ALA A 95 -18.67 2.11 -5.28
CA ALA A 95 -18.16 3.31 -5.91
C ALA A 95 -18.27 3.21 -7.43
N GLU A 96 -18.70 4.30 -8.05
CA GLU A 96 -18.59 4.46 -9.50
C GLU A 96 -17.15 4.78 -9.88
N VAL A 97 -16.59 4.01 -10.80
CA VAL A 97 -15.28 4.28 -11.38
C VAL A 97 -15.47 5.14 -12.62
N VAL A 98 -14.83 6.31 -12.62
CA VAL A 98 -14.84 7.29 -13.73
C VAL A 98 -13.42 7.49 -14.23
N HIS A 99 -13.20 7.45 -15.55
CA HIS A 99 -11.87 7.60 -16.13
C HIS A 99 -11.58 9.06 -16.42
N THR A 100 -10.61 9.62 -15.70
CA THR A 100 -10.07 10.93 -16.01
C THR A 100 -8.77 10.78 -16.80
N LYS A 101 -8.70 11.39 -17.97
CA LYS A 101 -7.48 11.44 -18.77
C LYS A 101 -6.69 12.69 -18.38
N LEU A 102 -5.50 12.49 -17.83
CA LEU A 102 -4.57 13.57 -17.50
C LEU A 102 -3.31 13.45 -18.36
N PRO A 103 -2.73 14.58 -18.80
CA PRO A 103 -1.44 14.56 -19.49
C PRO A 103 -0.38 13.99 -18.55
N SER A 104 0.45 13.09 -19.08
CA SER A 104 1.51 12.47 -18.29
C SER A 104 2.58 13.50 -17.93
N ASN A 105 2.92 13.61 -16.65
CA ASN A 105 4.01 14.49 -16.20
C ASN A 105 5.38 14.04 -16.74
N LYS A 106 5.52 12.74 -17.09
CA LYS A 106 6.74 12.17 -17.68
C LYS A 106 6.81 12.26 -19.20
N ASP A 107 5.67 12.33 -19.88
CA ASP A 107 5.57 12.31 -21.35
C ASP A 107 4.40 13.21 -21.78
N PRO A 108 4.64 14.47 -22.20
CA PRO A 108 3.57 15.42 -22.54
C PRO A 108 2.68 14.99 -23.72
N ASN A 109 3.12 14.02 -24.54
CA ASN A 109 2.33 13.43 -25.63
C ASN A 109 1.53 12.18 -25.24
N LYS A 110 1.61 11.73 -23.98
CA LYS A 110 0.85 10.57 -23.51
C LYS A 110 -0.23 11.02 -22.53
N MET A 111 -1.45 10.56 -22.78
CA MET A 111 -2.55 10.66 -21.83
C MET A 111 -2.48 9.48 -20.86
N VAL A 112 -2.39 9.76 -19.56
CA VAL A 112 -2.57 8.76 -18.51
C VAL A 112 -4.04 8.73 -18.14
N THR A 113 -4.63 7.55 -18.13
CA THR A 113 -6.01 7.37 -17.68
C THR A 113 -5.96 6.99 -16.21
N PHE A 114 -6.59 7.81 -15.37
CA PHE A 114 -6.76 7.57 -13.94
C PHE A 114 -8.18 7.09 -13.70
N ALA A 115 -8.32 5.97 -13.01
CA ALA A 115 -9.60 5.55 -12.46
C ALA A 115 -9.83 6.36 -11.18
N ASN A 116 -10.81 7.25 -11.20
CA ASN A 116 -11.25 8.02 -10.03
C ASN A 116 -12.58 7.46 -9.53
N PHE A 117 -12.83 7.59 -8.23
CA PHE A 117 -14.14 7.27 -7.67
C PHE A 117 -15.07 8.47 -7.79
N GLY A 118 -16.20 8.28 -8.46
CA GLY A 118 -17.34 9.20 -8.55
C GLY A 118 -18.30 8.99 -7.38
N ASP A 119 -19.54 8.64 -7.68
CA ASP A 119 -20.58 8.40 -6.67
C ASP A 119 -20.23 7.21 -5.76
N LYS A 120 -20.36 7.41 -4.46
CA LYS A 120 -20.04 6.42 -3.41
C LYS A 120 -21.30 6.13 -2.60
N SER A 121 -21.54 4.85 -2.31
CA SER A 121 -22.68 4.39 -1.52
C SER A 121 -22.28 3.25 -0.58
N PRO A 122 -22.95 3.11 0.58
CA PRO A 122 -22.68 2.02 1.51
C PRO A 122 -23.01 0.67 0.85
N ALA A 123 -22.18 -0.33 1.10
CA ALA A 123 -22.37 -1.68 0.58
C ALA A 123 -22.11 -2.71 1.68
N GLU A 124 -22.81 -3.84 1.62
CA GLU A 124 -22.65 -4.93 2.59
C GLU A 124 -21.88 -6.12 1.99
N TYR A 125 -21.85 -6.26 0.66
CA TYR A 125 -21.19 -7.36 -0.04
C TYR A 125 -20.88 -7.02 -1.50
N PHE A 126 -20.04 -7.84 -2.15
CA PHE A 126 -19.75 -7.70 -3.59
C PHE A 126 -20.98 -7.90 -4.47
N ASP A 127 -21.15 -7.05 -5.49
CA ASP A 127 -22.22 -7.15 -6.50
C ASP A 127 -22.10 -8.38 -7.42
N THR A 128 -20.90 -8.92 -7.56
CA THR A 128 -20.58 -10.05 -8.44
C THR A 128 -19.75 -11.09 -7.69
N GLU A 129 -19.68 -12.31 -8.22
CA GLU A 129 -18.90 -13.40 -7.61
C GLU A 129 -17.44 -12.96 -7.44
N PRO A 130 -16.96 -12.77 -6.18
CA PRO A 130 -15.61 -12.30 -5.96
C PRO A 130 -14.61 -13.40 -6.25
N VAL A 131 -13.53 -13.06 -6.94
CA VAL A 131 -12.41 -13.97 -7.15
C VAL A 131 -11.73 -14.25 -5.82
N ALA A 132 -11.09 -15.43 -5.70
CA ALA A 132 -10.36 -15.82 -4.49
C ALA A 132 -9.40 -14.72 -4.01
N ARG A 133 -8.71 -14.03 -4.93
CA ARG A 133 -7.84 -12.90 -4.62
C ARG A 133 -8.56 -11.77 -3.91
N ALA A 134 -9.78 -11.40 -4.30
CA ALA A 134 -10.56 -10.33 -3.66
C ALA A 134 -10.98 -10.70 -2.23
N LEU A 135 -11.09 -12.00 -1.93
CA LEU A 135 -11.40 -12.52 -0.60
C LEU A 135 -10.14 -12.69 0.27
N THR A 136 -9.00 -13.07 -0.32
CA THR A 136 -7.75 -13.33 0.41
C THR A 136 -6.83 -12.13 0.53
N LEU A 137 -7.01 -11.09 -0.30
CA LEU A 137 -6.18 -9.86 -0.22
C LEU A 137 -6.32 -9.24 1.17
N GLY A 138 -5.19 -8.85 1.76
CA GLY A 138 -5.11 -8.32 3.13
C GLY A 138 -5.17 -9.40 4.24
N LYS A 139 -5.61 -10.63 3.94
CA LYS A 139 -5.67 -11.75 4.90
C LYS A 139 -4.44 -12.64 4.89
N GLU A 140 -3.52 -12.48 3.93
CA GLU A 140 -2.24 -13.19 3.87
C GLU A 140 -1.26 -12.83 5.02
N GLY A 141 -1.68 -11.97 5.97
CA GLY A 141 -1.00 -11.72 7.23
C GLY A 141 -1.47 -12.58 8.42
N ALA A 142 -2.53 -13.38 8.30
CA ALA A 142 -3.08 -14.16 9.42
C ALA A 142 -2.61 -15.62 9.51
N THR A 143 -1.68 -16.06 8.65
CA THR A 143 -0.91 -17.31 8.81
C THR A 143 0.54 -17.14 8.39
N ALA A 144 1.23 -16.17 8.99
CA ALA A 144 2.63 -16.34 9.30
C ALA A 144 2.77 -16.05 10.80
N PRO A 145 3.29 -16.99 11.63
CA PRO A 145 3.78 -16.62 12.94
C PRO A 145 4.75 -15.46 12.72
N ALA A 146 4.47 -14.31 13.34
CA ALA A 146 5.44 -13.24 13.43
C ALA A 146 6.71 -13.85 14.03
N THR A 147 7.74 -14.07 13.21
CA THR A 147 9.09 -14.16 13.74
C THR A 147 9.31 -12.86 14.50
N PRO A 148 9.57 -12.92 15.83
CA PRO A 148 9.76 -11.71 16.61
C PRO A 148 10.83 -10.86 15.94
N LYS A 149 10.44 -9.64 15.60
CA LYS A 149 11.31 -8.56 15.13
C LYS A 149 12.42 -8.43 16.17
N ALA A 150 13.60 -8.96 15.85
CA ALA A 150 14.79 -8.80 16.67
C ALA A 150 15.02 -7.30 16.82
N THR A 151 14.89 -6.84 18.07
CA THR A 151 15.29 -5.54 18.54
C THR A 151 16.71 -5.25 18.07
N ALA A 152 16.89 -4.10 17.43
CA ALA A 152 18.21 -3.60 17.08
C ALA A 152 19.01 -3.37 18.37
N ALA A 153 19.94 -4.29 18.65
CA ALA A 153 20.96 -4.10 19.68
C ALA A 153 22.03 -3.13 19.14
N PRO A 154 22.64 -2.29 20.01
CA PRO A 154 23.57 -1.26 19.58
C PRO A 154 24.85 -1.89 19.04
N THR A 155 25.40 -1.26 18.00
CA THR A 155 26.71 -1.52 17.39
C THR A 155 27.81 -1.73 18.42
N PRO A 156 28.54 -2.87 18.40
CA PRO A 156 29.81 -2.98 19.10
C PRO A 156 30.97 -2.49 18.22
N SER A 157 31.82 -1.67 18.83
CA SER A 157 33.11 -1.18 18.33
C SER A 157 34.06 -2.32 17.94
N PRO A 158 35.02 -2.10 17.01
CA PRO A 158 35.99 -3.14 16.64
C PRO A 158 37.02 -3.33 17.77
N THR A 159 37.13 -4.55 18.29
CA THR A 159 38.17 -4.97 19.25
C THR A 159 39.22 -5.84 18.52
N PRO A 160 40.52 -5.78 18.87
CA PRO A 160 41.64 -6.26 18.04
C PRO A 160 41.73 -7.79 17.89
N ALA A 161 42.21 -8.23 16.72
CA ALA A 161 42.47 -9.62 16.39
C ALA A 161 43.59 -10.23 17.25
N ALA A 162 43.27 -11.30 17.98
CA ALA A 162 44.24 -12.13 18.69
C ALA A 162 44.84 -13.19 17.75
N GLN A 163 46.17 -13.32 17.80
CA GLN A 163 47.02 -14.21 17.01
C GLN A 163 46.67 -15.71 17.16
N PRO A 164 46.75 -16.50 16.07
CA PRO A 164 46.92 -17.95 16.16
C PRO A 164 48.38 -18.35 16.39
N ALA A 165 48.55 -19.50 17.03
CA ALA A 165 49.77 -20.02 17.62
C ALA A 165 50.90 -20.40 16.63
N LYS A 166 52.12 -20.33 17.17
CA LYS A 166 53.44 -20.66 16.60
C LYS A 166 53.48 -21.91 15.70
N GLY A 167 53.84 -21.69 14.43
CA GLY A 167 54.53 -22.64 13.57
C GLY A 167 55.95 -22.13 13.30
N LEU A 168 56.92 -23.05 13.21
CA LEU A 168 58.36 -22.79 13.10
C LEU A 168 58.72 -22.35 11.67
N ASP A 169 59.24 -21.13 11.49
CA ASP A 169 59.65 -20.59 10.17
C ASP A 169 61.03 -21.13 9.75
N LEU A 170 61.05 -22.08 8.82
CA LEU A 170 62.25 -22.73 8.28
C LEU A 170 63.00 -21.87 7.24
N ASP A 171 62.41 -20.79 6.74
CA ASP A 171 63.02 -19.89 5.75
C ASP A 171 64.01 -18.87 6.36
N ALA A 172 64.02 -18.70 7.69
CA ALA A 172 64.96 -17.82 8.38
C ALA A 172 66.34 -18.46 8.67
N LEU A 173 66.52 -19.77 8.42
CA LEU A 173 67.74 -20.50 8.78
C LEU A 173 68.75 -20.68 7.62
N LEU A 174 68.37 -20.40 6.37
CA LEU A 174 69.22 -20.75 5.21
C LEU A 174 69.85 -19.58 4.45
N ASN A 175 69.58 -18.31 4.81
CA ASN A 175 70.05 -17.16 4.04
C ASN A 175 71.06 -16.26 4.78
N GLY A 176 71.81 -16.83 5.73
CA GLY A 176 72.81 -16.11 6.54
C GLY A 176 74.12 -16.86 6.72
N LEU A 177 74.58 -17.59 5.70
CA LEU A 177 75.95 -18.11 5.65
C LEU A 177 76.86 -17.17 4.84
#